data_AF-A0A957CNB1-F1
#
_entry.id   AF-A0A957CNB1-F1
#
_cell.length_a   1.000
_cell.length_b   1.000
_cell.length_c   1.000
_cell.angle_alpha   90.00
_cell.angle_beta   90.00
_cell.angle_gamma   90.00
#
_symmetry.space_group_name_H-M   'P 1'
#
loop_
_entity.id
_entity.type
_entity.pdbx_description
1 polymer ?
#
loop_
_entity_poly.entity_id
_entity_poly.type
_entity_poly.pdbx_seq_one_letter_code
_entity_poly.pdbx_strand_id
1 'polypeptide(L)'
;TPPTPARTLSRARQQAKAAGLQHVYTGNVHDRTGQSTYCAGCGTLLIERNWYQLGAWRLDENGRCQQCGTPLAGHYDSSPGDWGARRLPIRL
;
A
#
# COMPACT_ATOMS: atom_id res chain seq x y z
N THR A 1 -12.18 18.14 -18.14
CA THR A 1 -11.65 16.88 -18.74
C THR A 1 -12.09 15.71 -17.89
N PRO A 2 -12.38 14.52 -18.47
CA PRO A 2 -12.77 13.36 -17.68
C PRO A 2 -11.57 12.79 -16.90
N PRO A 3 -11.79 12.17 -15.73
CA PRO A 3 -10.73 11.50 -14.97
C PRO A 3 -10.19 10.27 -15.74
N THR A 4 -8.93 9.92 -15.49
CA THR A 4 -8.32 8.71 -16.05
C THR A 4 -9.12 7.47 -15.62
N PRO A 5 -9.59 6.60 -16.55
CA PRO A 5 -10.35 5.42 -16.20
C PRO A 5 -9.57 4.47 -15.28
N ALA A 6 -10.25 3.89 -14.28
CA ALA A 6 -9.62 2.96 -13.33
C ALA A 6 -8.89 1.79 -14.02
N ARG A 7 -9.50 1.22 -15.07
CA ARG A 7 -8.87 0.14 -15.88
C ARG A 7 -7.49 0.50 -16.42
N THR A 8 -7.28 1.77 -16.77
CA THR A 8 -6.00 2.25 -17.30
C THR A 8 -4.94 2.23 -16.21
N LEU A 9 -5.31 2.63 -14.99
CA LEU A 9 -4.42 2.59 -13.82
C LEU A 9 -4.08 1.14 -13.43
N SER A 10 -5.08 0.25 -13.39
CA SER A 10 -4.86 -1.17 -13.09
C SER A 10 -3.91 -1.83 -14.10
N ARG A 11 -4.07 -1.52 -15.40
CA ARG A 11 -3.16 -1.99 -16.46
C ARG A 11 -1.75 -1.45 -16.28
N ALA A 12 -1.60 -0.15 -16.02
CA ALA A 12 -0.29 0.46 -15.79
C ALA A 12 0.42 -0.18 -14.57
N ARG A 13 -0.33 -0.45 -13.50
CA ARG A 13 0.19 -1.15 -12.33
C ARG A 13 0.70 -2.56 -12.67
N GLN A 14 -0.04 -3.33 -13.47
CA GLN A 14 0.39 -4.66 -13.89
C GLN A 14 1.70 -4.62 -14.69
N GLN A 15 1.81 -3.69 -15.64
CA GLN A 15 3.02 -3.51 -16.45
C GLN A 15 4.22 -3.12 -15.59
N ALA A 16 4.03 -2.18 -14.66
CA ALA A 16 5.06 -1.76 -13.71
C ALA A 16 5.56 -2.94 -12.85
N LYS A 17 4.65 -3.77 -12.34
CA LYS A 17 5.02 -4.98 -11.59
C LYS A 17 5.76 -6.00 -12.48
N ALA A 18 5.33 -6.20 -13.72
CA ALA A 18 6.00 -7.08 -14.67
C ALA A 18 7.41 -6.61 -15.02
N ALA A 19 7.67 -5.29 -14.97
CA ALA A 19 8.98 -4.69 -15.12
C ALA A 19 9.88 -4.81 -13.88
N GLY A 20 9.43 -5.48 -12.81
CA GLY A 20 10.21 -5.71 -11.59
C GLY A 20 9.98 -4.70 -10.47
N LEU A 21 9.05 -3.74 -10.63
CA LEU A 21 8.71 -2.82 -9.54
C LEU A 21 7.91 -3.55 -8.45
N GLN A 22 8.46 -3.59 -7.25
CA GLN A 22 7.91 -4.34 -6.12
C GLN A 22 6.67 -3.68 -5.51
N HIS A 23 6.65 -2.35 -5.44
CA HIS A 23 5.61 -1.57 -4.77
C HIS A 23 5.04 -0.50 -5.71
N VAL A 24 3.89 -0.80 -6.30
CA VAL A 24 3.20 0.07 -7.26
C VAL A 24 1.75 0.25 -6.82
N TYR A 25 1.32 1.50 -6.71
CA TYR A 25 0.03 1.86 -6.14
C TYR A 25 -0.87 2.62 -7.11
N THR A 26 -2.18 2.38 -7.04
CA THR A 26 -3.19 3.16 -7.78
C THR A 26 -3.77 4.26 -6.91
N GLY A 27 -3.70 5.52 -7.35
CA GLY A 27 -4.26 6.68 -6.66
C GLY A 27 -5.57 7.19 -7.29
N ASN A 28 -6.34 7.97 -6.53
CA ASN A 28 -7.57 8.66 -6.98
C ASN A 28 -8.67 7.76 -7.57
N VAL A 29 -8.65 6.47 -7.25
CA VAL A 29 -9.68 5.48 -7.58
C VAL A 29 -9.92 4.58 -6.37
N HIS A 30 -11.11 4.02 -6.23
CA HIS A 30 -11.39 3.03 -5.18
C HIS A 30 -10.86 1.65 -5.61
N ASP A 31 -9.63 1.33 -5.23
CA ASP A 31 -8.96 0.07 -5.56
C ASP A 31 -8.16 -0.44 -4.35
N ARG A 32 -8.82 -1.20 -3.47
CA ARG A 32 -8.20 -1.78 -2.26
C ARG A 32 -6.96 -2.63 -2.59
N THR A 33 -7.01 -3.39 -3.69
CA THR A 33 -5.90 -4.23 -4.13
C THR A 33 -4.75 -3.41 -4.71
N GLY A 34 -5.05 -2.33 -5.41
CA GLY A 34 -4.06 -1.43 -5.99
C GLY A 34 -3.44 -0.48 -4.97
N GLN A 35 -4.14 -0.14 -3.88
CA GLN A 35 -3.66 0.78 -2.83
C GLN A 35 -2.90 0.09 -1.69
N SER A 36 -3.06 -1.22 -1.55
CA SER A 36 -2.44 -2.00 -0.47
C SER A 36 -0.99 -2.39 -0.78
N THR A 37 -0.19 -2.56 0.27
CA THR A 37 1.19 -3.06 0.19
C THR A 37 1.21 -4.57 0.30
N TYR A 38 1.94 -5.21 -0.60
CA TYR A 38 2.17 -6.65 -0.63
C TYR A 38 3.66 -6.94 -0.44
N CYS A 39 3.95 -8.10 0.16
CA CYS A 39 5.31 -8.57 0.37
C CYS A 39 5.98 -8.87 -0.97
N ALA A 40 7.20 -8.36 -1.16
CA ALA A 40 7.99 -8.62 -2.36
C ALA A 40 8.51 -10.08 -2.43
N GLY A 41 8.64 -10.76 -1.28
CA GLY A 41 9.13 -12.15 -1.20
C GLY A 41 8.04 -13.19 -1.43
N CYS A 42 6.91 -13.09 -0.72
CA CYS A 42 5.84 -14.11 -0.78
C CYS A 42 4.51 -13.62 -1.35
N GLY A 43 4.37 -12.33 -1.69
CA GLY A 43 3.12 -11.78 -2.23
C GLY A 43 2.00 -11.56 -1.21
N THR A 44 2.20 -11.88 0.07
CA THR A 44 1.20 -11.69 1.13
C THR A 44 0.86 -10.20 1.33
N LEU A 45 -0.42 -9.91 1.55
CA LEU A 45 -0.90 -8.58 1.94
C LEU A 45 -0.27 -8.16 3.28
N LEU A 46 0.57 -7.11 3.27
CA LEU A 46 1.26 -6.61 4.46
C LEU A 46 0.50 -5.48 5.14
N ILE A 47 0.17 -4.45 4.37
CA ILE A 47 -0.57 -3.28 4.84
C ILE A 47 -1.74 -3.07 3.91
N GLU A 48 -2.93 -3.32 4.42
CA GLU A 48 -4.16 -3.04 3.71
C GLU A 48 -4.54 -1.58 3.78
N ARG A 49 -4.87 -1.01 2.62
CA ARG A 49 -5.38 0.36 2.53
C ARG A 49 -6.67 0.37 1.77
N ASN A 50 -7.67 0.99 2.38
CA ASN A 50 -8.91 1.37 1.73
C ASN A 50 -9.07 2.88 1.92
N TRP A 51 -8.63 3.65 0.92
CA TRP A 51 -8.48 5.11 1.06
C TRP A 51 -7.62 5.47 2.28
N TYR A 52 -8.17 6.20 3.24
CA TYR A 52 -7.47 6.65 4.45
C TYR A 52 -7.60 5.67 5.62
N GLN A 53 -8.29 4.54 5.44
CA GLN A 53 -8.43 3.51 6.46
C GLN A 53 -7.38 2.43 6.24
N LEU A 54 -6.61 2.15 7.30
CA LEU A 54 -5.74 0.99 7.38
C LEU A 54 -6.55 -0.21 7.86
N GLY A 55 -6.30 -1.37 7.25
CA GLY A 55 -6.93 -2.65 7.59
C GLY A 55 -5.92 -3.63 8.16
N ALA A 56 -5.81 -4.80 7.53
CA ALA A 56 -4.79 -5.80 7.88
C ALA A 56 -3.38 -5.19 7.99
N TRP A 57 -2.67 -5.56 9.06
CA TRP A 57 -1.29 -5.22 9.35
C TRP A 57 -0.52 -6.50 9.68
N ARG A 58 0.35 -6.94 8.77
CA ARG A 58 1.09 -8.22 8.88
C ARG A 58 2.60 -8.00 8.87
N LEU A 59 3.02 -6.98 9.61
CA LEU A 59 4.43 -6.66 9.86
C LEU A 59 4.78 -7.01 11.30
N ASP A 60 6.01 -7.47 11.52
CA ASP A 60 6.58 -7.55 12.86
C ASP A 60 7.10 -6.19 13.33
N GLU A 61 7.62 -6.15 14.56
CA GLU A 61 8.24 -4.97 15.19
C GLU A 61 9.46 -4.41 14.44
N ASN A 62 10.03 -5.18 13.50
CA ASN A 62 11.18 -4.78 12.70
C ASN A 62 10.77 -4.42 11.25
N GLY A 63 9.46 -4.29 10.97
CA GLY A 63 8.95 -3.97 9.64
C GLY A 63 9.10 -5.12 8.63
N ARG A 64 9.15 -6.37 9.09
CA ARG A 64 9.28 -7.55 8.23
C ARG A 64 7.97 -8.28 8.06
N CYS A 65 7.81 -8.95 6.93
CA CYS A 65 6.66 -9.81 6.68
C CYS A 65 6.54 -10.91 7.73
N GLN A 66 5.42 -10.96 8.45
CA GLN A 66 5.14 -12.02 9.43
C GLN A 66 5.09 -13.44 8.83
N GLN A 67 4.94 -13.58 7.51
CA GLN A 67 4.85 -14.88 6.85
C GLN A 67 6.19 -15.42 6.33
N CYS A 68 7.08 -14.56 5.84
CA CYS A 68 8.34 -15.01 5.20
C CYS A 68 9.59 -14.26 5.68
N GLY A 69 9.45 -13.28 6.57
CA GLY A 69 10.57 -12.51 7.10
C GLY A 69 11.20 -11.50 6.12
N THR A 70 10.72 -11.41 4.87
CA THR A 70 11.21 -10.40 3.93
C THR A 70 10.97 -8.99 4.50
N PRO A 71 12.01 -8.14 4.61
CA PRO A 71 11.86 -6.77 5.09
C PRO A 71 11.05 -5.93 4.11
N LEU A 72 10.13 -5.12 4.62
CA LEU A 72 9.47 -4.09 3.83
C LEU A 72 10.32 -2.81 3.89
N ALA A 73 10.62 -2.22 2.73
CA ALA A 73 11.42 -1.01 2.67
C ALA A 73 10.71 0.17 3.34
N GLY A 74 11.29 0.73 4.40
CA GLY A 74 10.75 1.85 5.18
C GLY A 74 10.90 1.61 6.68
N HIS A 75 10.39 2.56 7.47
CA HIS A 75 10.27 2.42 8.93
C HIS A 75 8.79 2.30 9.28
N TYR A 76 8.45 1.24 10.00
CA TYR A 76 7.07 0.89 10.32
C TYR A 76 6.96 0.58 11.80
N ASP A 77 5.90 1.07 12.42
CA ASP A 77 5.52 0.64 13.75
C ASP A 77 4.99 -0.80 13.73
N SER A 78 4.97 -1.45 14.90
CA SER A 78 4.44 -2.81 15.05
C SER A 78 2.92 -2.91 14.84
N SER A 79 2.22 -1.78 14.89
CA SER A 79 0.76 -1.68 14.71
C SER A 79 0.38 -0.46 13.87
N PRO A 80 -0.76 -0.48 13.17
CA PRO A 80 -1.27 0.71 12.49
C PRO A 80 -1.64 1.78 13.53
N GLY A 81 -1.33 3.04 13.23
CA GLY A 81 -1.84 4.17 14.01
C GLY A 81 -3.35 4.38 13.84
N ASP A 82 -3.93 5.25 14.66
CA ASP A 82 -5.36 5.54 14.73
C ASP A 82 -5.79 6.85 14.02
N TRP A 83 -4.88 7.45 13.25
CA TRP A 83 -5.07 8.76 12.60
C TRP A 83 -6.30 8.82 11.68
N GLY A 84 -6.54 7.75 10.92
CA GLY A 84 -7.67 7.63 9.99
C GLY A 84 -7.74 8.74 8.93
N ALA A 85 -8.96 9.09 8.50
CA ALA A 85 -9.23 10.06 7.44
C ALA A 85 -9.16 11.53 7.90
N ARG A 86 -8.15 11.89 8.71
CA ARG A 86 -7.99 13.25 9.25
C ARG A 86 -6.94 14.02 8.45
N ARG A 87 -7.15 15.33 8.32
CA ARG A 87 -6.17 16.27 7.74
C ARG A 87 -5.61 17.12 8.88
N LEU A 88 -4.28 17.23 8.97
CA LEU A 88 -3.62 18.17 9.89
C LEU A 88 -3.15 19.38 9.08
N PRO A 89 -3.81 20.55 9.19
CA PRO A 89 -3.30 21.76 8.55
C PRO A 89 -2.02 22.19 9.26
N ILE A 90 -0.93 22.29 8.50
CA ILE A 90 0.33 22.86 8.99
C ILE A 90 0.25 24.38 8.78
N ARG A 91 0.46 25.15 9.84
CA ARG A 91 0.76 26.58 9.72
C ARG A 91 2.27 26.72 9.73
N LEU A 92 2.80 27.33 8.66
CA LEU A 92 4.20 27.73 8.55
C LEU A 92 4.35 29.17 9.03
#